data_AF-A0AA36CKS8-F1
#
_entry.id   AF-A0AA36CKS8-F1
#
_cell.length_a   1.000
_cell.length_b   1.000
_cell.length_c   1.000
_cell.angle_alpha   90.00
_cell.angle_beta   90.00
_cell.angle_gamma   90.00
#
_symmetry.space_group_name_H-M   'P 1'
#
loop_
_entity.id
_entity.type
_entity.pdbx_description
1 polymer ?
#
loop_
_entity_poly.entity_id
_entity_poly.type
_entity_poly.pdbx_seq_one_letter_code
_entity_poly.pdbx_strand_id
1 'polypeptide(L)'
;MGALHSIGKGKKSRQWTSCLHFYTGDGEWKPLQEHEIIAYFRDELDAGEEFIVFSEIRKYNVGCWLFGLCGYWHEYTLVKTTNWHWSFEKMEQGIFVQRSKSRDQVRCYFGGKRRKPDRTEGRSSLVSFGENILDVVGWIIDRNELRNAYRSIVSSHHFASLLYEAITRTKENRRLDNTE
;
A
#
# COMPACT_ATOMS: atom_id res chain seq x y z
N MET A 1 9.32 46.88 24.38
CA MET A 1 9.24 45.63 25.15
C MET A 1 8.46 44.62 24.31
N GLY A 2 9.17 43.66 23.72
CA GLY A 2 8.57 42.62 22.89
C GLY A 2 8.06 41.48 23.76
N ALA A 3 6.84 41.03 23.48
CA ALA A 3 6.36 39.73 23.89
C ALA A 3 6.07 38.91 22.63
N LEU A 4 7.06 38.13 22.19
CA LEU A 4 6.85 36.99 21.32
C LEU A 4 6.02 35.96 22.11
N HIS A 5 4.73 35.85 21.81
CA HIS A 5 4.01 34.61 22.14
C HIS A 5 4.36 33.58 21.07
N SER A 6 5.21 32.62 21.44
CA SER A 6 5.48 31.45 20.61
C SER A 6 4.20 30.64 20.48
N ILE A 7 3.60 30.68 19.29
CA ILE A 7 2.55 29.73 18.92
C ILE A 7 3.23 28.37 18.80
N GLY A 8 2.98 27.51 19.78
CA GLY A 8 3.43 26.13 19.78
C GLY A 8 2.98 25.45 18.49
N LYS A 9 3.95 24.92 17.73
CA LYS A 9 3.71 24.04 16.59
C LYS A 9 3.04 22.76 17.09
N GLY A 10 1.71 22.76 17.14
CA GLY A 10 0.93 21.54 17.31
C GLY A 10 1.29 20.56 16.19
N LYS A 11 1.72 19.35 16.55
CA LYS A 11 1.86 18.24 15.61
C LYS A 11 0.48 18.03 14.99
N LYS A 12 0.28 18.37 13.72
CA LYS A 12 -0.92 18.02 12.97
C LYS A 12 -1.13 16.51 13.14
N SER A 13 -2.24 16.11 13.75
CA SER A 13 -2.66 14.71 13.74
C SER A 13 -2.73 14.27 12.28
N ARG A 14 -2.12 13.14 11.96
CA ARG A 14 -2.17 12.54 10.63
C ARG A 14 -3.57 11.98 10.44
N GLN A 15 -4.49 12.85 10.04
CA GLN A 15 -5.88 12.49 9.81
C GLN A 15 -5.97 11.58 8.58
N TRP A 16 -6.74 10.50 8.71
CA TRP A 16 -7.07 9.61 7.60
C TRP A 16 -7.83 10.39 6.51
N THR A 17 -7.34 10.34 5.27
CA THR A 17 -7.88 11.14 4.16
C THR A 17 -8.91 10.41 3.32
N SER A 18 -9.05 9.10 3.52
CA SER A 18 -9.85 8.22 2.67
C SER A 18 -9.46 8.25 1.18
N CYS A 19 -8.18 8.49 0.88
CA CYS A 19 -7.66 8.52 -0.48
C CYS A 19 -6.64 7.39 -0.71
N LEU A 20 -6.47 7.04 -1.98
CA LEU A 20 -5.30 6.33 -2.46
C LEU A 20 -4.25 7.36 -2.90
N HIS A 21 -3.04 7.28 -2.37
CA HIS A 21 -1.93 8.16 -2.68
C HIS A 21 -0.99 7.45 -3.66
N PHE A 22 -0.93 7.90 -4.91
CA PHE A 22 -0.04 7.33 -5.92
C PHE A 22 1.25 8.13 -6.04
N TYR A 23 2.41 7.47 -5.98
CA TYR A 23 3.70 8.14 -6.15
C TYR A 23 3.99 8.38 -7.63
N THR A 24 4.15 9.64 -8.02
CA THR A 24 4.34 10.03 -9.43
C THR A 24 5.75 9.75 -9.96
N GLY A 25 6.71 9.51 -9.07
CA GLY A 25 8.14 9.39 -9.41
C GLY A 25 8.92 10.69 -9.22
N ASP A 26 8.23 11.84 -9.21
CA ASP A 26 8.84 13.18 -9.12
C ASP A 26 9.00 13.69 -7.68
N GLY A 27 8.97 12.77 -6.70
CA GLY A 27 8.99 13.13 -5.27
C GLY A 27 7.63 13.45 -4.67
N GLU A 28 6.55 13.36 -5.44
CA GLU A 28 5.20 13.71 -5.01
C GLU A 28 4.26 12.52 -4.89
N TRP A 29 3.32 12.63 -3.96
CA TRP A 29 2.19 11.71 -3.80
C TRP A 29 0.94 12.41 -4.31
N LYS A 30 0.36 11.89 -5.41
CA LYS A 30 -0.91 12.33 -5.95
C LYS A 30 -2.06 11.65 -5.18
N PRO A 31 -2.88 12.38 -4.41
CA PRO A 31 -4.08 11.80 -3.82
C PRO A 31 -5.11 11.57 -4.91
N LEU A 32 -5.74 10.40 -4.89
CA LEU A 32 -6.83 9.99 -5.77
C LEU A 32 -8.04 9.65 -4.91
N GLN A 33 -9.18 10.27 -5.22
CA GLN A 33 -10.47 9.93 -4.64
C GLN A 33 -11.02 8.64 -5.23
N GLU A 34 -11.91 7.98 -4.51
CA GLU A 34 -12.53 6.70 -4.90
C GLU A 34 -13.01 6.68 -6.37
N HIS A 35 -13.68 7.75 -6.81
CA HIS A 35 -14.23 7.88 -8.17
C HIS A 35 -13.17 8.12 -9.27
N GLU A 36 -11.93 8.48 -8.91
CA GLU A 36 -10.85 8.79 -9.84
C GLU A 36 -9.90 7.59 -10.04
N ILE A 37 -9.86 6.66 -9.09
CA ILE A 37 -8.84 5.61 -9.04
C ILE A 37 -8.87 4.73 -10.29
N ILE A 38 -10.03 4.20 -10.68
CA ILE A 38 -10.13 3.30 -11.83
C ILE A 38 -9.70 4.00 -13.12
N ALA A 39 -10.19 5.21 -13.36
CA ALA A 39 -9.83 5.99 -14.55
C ALA A 39 -8.33 6.29 -14.56
N TYR A 40 -7.76 6.72 -13.44
CA TYR A 40 -6.33 7.00 -13.35
C TYR A 40 -5.47 5.77 -13.63
N PHE A 41 -5.78 4.63 -13.01
CA PHE A 41 -4.99 3.40 -13.22
C PHE A 41 -5.15 2.84 -14.64
N ARG A 42 -6.33 2.96 -15.25
CA ARG A 42 -6.57 2.50 -16.62
C ARG A 42 -5.92 3.44 -17.63
N ASP A 43 -6.25 4.72 -17.56
CA ASP A 43 -6.01 5.67 -18.64
C ASP A 43 -4.61 6.31 -18.54
N GLU A 44 -4.11 6.59 -17.32
CA GLU A 44 -2.80 7.22 -17.12
C GLU A 44 -1.68 6.21 -16.89
N LEU A 45 -1.99 5.06 -16.27
CA LEU A 45 -0.98 4.07 -15.92
C LEU A 45 -0.94 2.86 -16.85
N ASP A 46 -1.95 2.69 -17.71
CA ASP A 46 -2.13 1.54 -18.59
C ASP A 46 -2.09 0.20 -17.82
N ALA A 47 -2.68 0.20 -16.62
CA ALA A 47 -2.56 -0.91 -15.67
C ALA A 47 -3.47 -2.10 -16.00
N GLY A 48 -4.32 -1.98 -17.03
CA GLY A 48 -5.22 -3.02 -17.51
C GLY A 48 -4.56 -4.04 -18.44
N GLU A 49 -3.51 -3.60 -19.15
CA GLU A 49 -2.79 -4.39 -20.18
C GLU A 49 -1.66 -5.24 -19.58
N GLU A 50 -1.44 -5.17 -18.26
CA GLU A 50 -0.40 -5.91 -17.57
C GLU A 50 -0.96 -6.97 -16.64
N PHE A 51 -0.35 -8.16 -16.64
CA PHE A 51 -0.79 -9.26 -15.80
C PHE A 51 0.13 -9.42 -14.59
N ILE A 52 -0.46 -9.71 -13.44
CA ILE A 52 0.26 -10.02 -12.22
C ILE A 52 0.90 -11.41 -12.37
N VAL A 53 2.21 -11.48 -12.12
CA VAL A 53 3.01 -12.72 -12.23
C VAL A 53 3.57 -13.20 -10.89
N PHE A 54 3.63 -12.31 -9.89
CA PHE A 54 4.14 -12.65 -8.56
C PHE A 54 3.63 -11.65 -7.52
N SER A 55 3.41 -12.13 -6.30
CA SER A 55 3.05 -11.30 -5.15
C SER A 55 3.83 -11.75 -3.92
N GLU A 56 4.24 -10.80 -3.07
CA GLU A 56 4.88 -11.07 -1.79
C GLU A 56 4.48 -10.05 -0.72
N ILE A 57 4.31 -10.50 0.51
CA ILE A 57 4.23 -9.62 1.69
C ILE A 57 5.65 -9.39 2.19
N ARG A 58 6.01 -8.14 2.45
CA ARG A 58 7.29 -7.73 3.03
C ARG A 58 7.07 -6.94 4.31
N LYS A 59 8.13 -6.81 5.11
CA LYS A 59 8.06 -6.18 6.42
C LYS A 59 9.27 -5.30 6.68
N TYR A 60 9.08 -4.10 7.19
CA TYR A 60 10.19 -3.26 7.66
C TYR A 60 9.95 -2.74 9.07
N ASN A 61 11.02 -2.55 9.84
CA ASN A 61 10.92 -2.01 11.19
C ASN A 61 10.45 -0.55 11.14
N VAL A 62 9.49 -0.14 11.96
CA VAL A 62 9.06 1.28 12.05
C VAL A 62 9.74 2.05 13.20
N GLY A 63 10.35 1.35 14.15
CA GLY A 63 11.17 1.91 15.24
C GLY A 63 10.95 1.19 16.57
N CYS A 64 11.86 1.37 17.54
CA CYS A 64 11.69 0.93 18.92
C CYS A 64 11.04 2.07 19.72
N TRP A 65 9.94 1.80 20.43
CA TRP A 65 9.56 2.62 21.58
C TRP A 65 10.35 2.15 22.80
N LEU A 66 10.68 3.10 23.67
CA LEU A 66 11.42 2.89 24.92
C LEU A 66 10.90 1.66 25.70
N PHE A 67 11.79 0.93 26.38
CA PHE A 67 11.55 -0.22 27.28
C PHE A 67 11.51 -1.63 26.68
N GLY A 68 12.43 -1.97 25.76
CA GLY A 68 12.83 -3.38 25.56
C GLY A 68 11.81 -4.31 24.89
N LEU A 69 10.67 -3.79 24.42
CA LEU A 69 9.76 -4.53 23.56
C LEU A 69 10.25 -4.46 22.10
N CYS A 70 10.95 -5.50 21.68
CA CYS A 70 11.21 -5.79 20.27
C CYS A 70 9.90 -5.82 19.46
N GLY A 71 9.88 -5.17 18.28
CA GLY A 71 9.07 -5.65 17.15
C GLY A 71 7.82 -4.85 16.74
N TYR A 72 7.91 -3.54 16.53
CA TYR A 72 6.93 -2.86 15.65
C TYR A 72 7.45 -2.87 14.20
N TRP A 73 6.86 -3.72 13.36
CA TRP A 73 7.10 -3.76 11.93
C TRP A 73 5.85 -3.33 11.16
N HIS A 74 6.05 -2.70 10.01
CA HIS A 74 5.02 -2.41 9.04
C HIS A 74 5.02 -3.50 7.97
N GLU A 75 3.85 -3.94 7.52
CA GLU A 75 3.71 -4.91 6.44
C GLU A 75 3.10 -4.27 5.21
N TYR A 76 3.56 -4.73 4.04
CA TYR A 76 3.12 -4.23 2.75
C TYR A 76 3.18 -5.31 1.68
N THR A 77 2.38 -5.12 0.62
CA THR A 77 2.30 -6.09 -0.47
C THR A 77 3.09 -5.56 -1.66
N LEU A 78 4.08 -6.34 -2.10
CA LEU A 78 4.77 -6.15 -3.37
C LEU A 78 4.10 -7.02 -4.43
N VAL A 79 3.91 -6.44 -5.60
CA VAL A 79 3.30 -7.10 -6.75
C VAL A 79 4.21 -6.90 -7.95
N LYS A 80 4.53 -7.98 -8.64
CA LYS A 80 5.22 -7.93 -9.92
C LYS A 80 4.22 -8.24 -11.01
N THR A 81 4.14 -7.35 -12.00
CA THR A 81 3.42 -7.57 -13.24
C THR A 81 4.40 -7.90 -14.37
N THR A 82 3.87 -8.13 -15.56
CA THR A 82 4.67 -8.26 -16.80
C THR A 82 5.56 -7.03 -17.05
N ASN A 83 5.12 -5.84 -16.64
CA ASN A 83 5.78 -4.58 -16.99
C ASN A 83 6.38 -3.83 -15.80
N TRP A 84 5.88 -4.02 -14.58
CA TRP A 84 6.19 -3.15 -13.44
C TRP A 84 6.32 -3.94 -12.14
N HIS A 85 7.02 -3.36 -11.18
CA HIS A 85 6.92 -3.76 -9.79
C HIS A 85 6.14 -2.67 -9.06
N TRP A 86 5.25 -3.09 -8.17
CA TRP A 86 4.34 -2.26 -7.41
C TRP A 86 4.50 -2.51 -5.92
N SER A 87 4.24 -1.51 -5.09
CA SER A 87 4.06 -1.69 -3.64
C SER A 87 2.77 -1.03 -3.17
N PHE A 88 2.02 -1.72 -2.32
CA PHE A 88 0.78 -1.25 -1.71
C PHE A 88 0.93 -1.23 -0.18
N GLU A 89 0.74 -0.06 0.42
CA GLU A 89 1.00 0.22 1.84
C GLU A 89 -0.16 0.95 2.50
N LYS A 90 -0.71 0.43 3.61
CA LYS A 90 -1.74 1.15 4.37
C LYS A 90 -1.09 1.91 5.52
N MET A 91 -1.11 3.24 5.43
CA MET A 91 -0.46 4.17 6.36
C MET A 91 -1.48 4.95 7.18
N GLU A 92 -1.04 5.74 8.16
CA GLU A 92 -1.94 6.56 9.01
C GLU A 92 -2.87 7.49 8.22
N GLN A 93 -2.45 7.95 7.04
CA GLN A 93 -3.21 8.90 6.21
C GLN A 93 -4.06 8.26 5.12
N GLY A 94 -3.82 7.01 4.74
CA GLY A 94 -4.46 6.40 3.56
C GLY A 94 -3.72 5.19 3.04
N ILE A 95 -4.08 4.77 1.83
CA ILE A 95 -3.39 3.69 1.11
C ILE A 95 -2.40 4.31 0.13
N PHE A 96 -1.16 3.87 0.15
CA PHE A 96 -0.06 4.40 -0.65
C PHE A 96 0.38 3.37 -1.68
N VAL A 97 0.48 3.80 -2.93
CA VAL A 97 0.82 2.95 -4.06
C VAL A 97 1.93 3.60 -4.87
N GLN A 98 2.93 2.83 -5.26
CA GLN A 98 3.99 3.28 -6.14
C GLN A 98 4.41 2.15 -7.07
N ARG A 99 4.96 2.50 -8.24
CA ARG A 99 5.48 1.54 -9.20
C ARG A 99 6.86 1.92 -9.69
N SER A 100 7.64 0.93 -10.10
CA SER A 100 8.93 1.12 -10.75
C SER A 100 9.30 -0.07 -11.61
N LYS A 101 10.13 0.15 -12.64
CA LYS A 101 10.76 -0.95 -13.38
C LYS A 101 11.73 -1.74 -12.47
N SER A 102 12.27 -1.10 -11.43
CA SER A 102 13.17 -1.73 -10.47
C SER A 102 12.41 -2.27 -9.25
N ARG A 103 12.53 -3.57 -9.01
CA ARG A 103 12.03 -4.19 -7.76
C ARG A 103 12.62 -3.52 -6.53
N ASP A 104 13.90 -3.17 -6.57
CA ASP A 104 14.58 -2.56 -5.43
C ASP A 104 14.04 -1.17 -5.10
N GLN A 105 13.61 -0.41 -6.11
CA GLN A 105 12.96 0.88 -5.86
C GLN A 105 11.67 0.70 -5.07
N VAL A 106 10.78 -0.18 -5.53
CA VAL A 106 9.51 -0.38 -4.80
C VAL A 106 9.67 -1.13 -3.49
N ARG A 107 10.71 -1.97 -3.33
CA ARG A 107 11.00 -2.73 -2.10
C ARG A 107 11.73 -1.90 -1.06
N CYS A 108 12.74 -1.14 -1.44
CA CYS A 108 13.63 -0.48 -0.49
C CYS A 108 13.32 1.01 -0.28
N TYR A 109 12.45 1.62 -1.08
CA TYR A 109 12.11 3.05 -0.97
C TYR A 109 10.60 3.27 -0.92
N PHE A 110 10.16 4.19 -0.07
CA PHE A 110 8.78 4.65 0.02
C PHE A 110 8.73 6.15 -0.33
N GLY A 111 8.15 6.48 -1.48
CA GLY A 111 8.09 7.87 -1.96
C GLY A 111 9.47 8.52 -2.10
N GLY A 112 10.42 7.78 -2.66
CA GLY A 112 11.82 8.21 -2.84
C GLY A 112 12.68 8.17 -1.57
N LYS A 113 12.12 7.85 -0.39
CA LYS A 113 12.87 7.74 0.87
C LYS A 113 13.17 6.29 1.19
N ARG A 114 14.43 5.98 1.53
CA ARG A 114 14.84 4.62 1.87
C ARG A 114 14.06 4.11 3.09
N ARG A 115 13.40 2.97 2.95
CA ARG A 115 12.77 2.24 4.06
C ARG A 115 13.86 1.79 5.04
N LYS A 116 13.45 1.61 6.29
CA LYS A 116 14.28 0.93 7.30
C LYS A 116 14.56 -0.51 6.84
N PRO A 117 15.63 -1.15 7.36
CA PRO A 117 16.03 -2.48 6.93
C PRO A 117 14.85 -3.45 6.92
N ASP A 118 14.66 -4.03 5.75
CA ASP A 118 13.64 -5.03 5.43
C ASP A 118 13.96 -6.31 6.21
N ARG A 119 12.95 -6.89 6.87
CA ARG A 119 13.06 -8.23 7.44
C ARG A 119 12.73 -9.20 6.31
N THR A 120 13.65 -10.13 6.03
CA THR A 120 13.50 -11.12 4.96
C THR A 120 12.30 -12.05 5.09
N GLU A 121 11.56 -11.99 6.21
CA GLU A 121 10.44 -12.86 6.55
C GLU A 121 9.14 -12.34 5.92
N GLY A 122 8.76 -12.93 4.79
CA GLY A 122 7.55 -12.62 4.04
C GLY A 122 6.87 -13.86 3.47
N ARG A 123 5.56 -13.78 3.19
CA ARG A 123 4.84 -14.78 2.38
C ARG A 123 5.00 -14.40 0.91
N SER A 124 5.24 -15.34 0.02
CA SER A 124 5.36 -15.09 -1.42
C SER A 124 4.72 -16.19 -2.25
N SER A 125 4.13 -15.83 -3.38
CA SER A 125 3.59 -16.79 -4.35
C SER A 125 3.85 -16.32 -5.77
N LEU A 126 4.23 -17.26 -6.64
CA LEU A 126 4.01 -17.10 -8.06
C LEU A 126 2.50 -17.13 -8.31
N VAL A 127 2.02 -16.21 -9.12
CA VAL A 127 0.62 -16.13 -9.51
C VAL A 127 0.55 -16.02 -11.03
N SER A 128 -0.40 -16.69 -11.65
CA SER A 128 -0.59 -16.65 -13.09
C SER A 128 -2.06 -16.85 -13.39
N PHE A 129 -2.88 -15.88 -12.96
CA PHE A 129 -4.34 -15.98 -13.00
C PHE A 129 -5.02 -15.00 -13.95
N GLY A 130 -4.23 -14.29 -14.78
CA GLY A 130 -4.76 -13.28 -15.71
C GLY A 130 -5.35 -12.05 -15.02
N GLU A 131 -5.07 -11.84 -13.74
CA GLU A 131 -5.46 -10.65 -13.00
C GLU A 131 -4.49 -9.52 -13.25
N ASN A 132 -5.01 -8.30 -13.30
CA ASN A 132 -4.23 -7.10 -13.50
C ASN A 132 -4.33 -6.17 -12.28
N ILE A 133 -3.64 -5.03 -12.35
CA ILE A 133 -3.67 -4.06 -11.24
C ILE A 133 -5.04 -3.37 -11.13
N LEU A 134 -5.83 -3.30 -12.21
CA LEU A 134 -7.22 -2.81 -12.14
C LEU A 134 -8.09 -3.70 -11.23
N ASP A 135 -7.92 -5.02 -11.29
CA ASP A 135 -8.61 -5.95 -10.38
C ASP A 135 -8.22 -5.68 -8.92
N VAL A 136 -6.94 -5.37 -8.66
CA VAL A 136 -6.42 -5.05 -7.33
C VAL A 136 -7.00 -3.75 -6.79
N VAL A 137 -7.02 -2.68 -7.59
CA VAL A 137 -7.62 -1.40 -7.13
C VAL A 137 -9.14 -1.47 -7.06
N GLY A 138 -9.79 -2.25 -7.92
CA GLY A 138 -11.21 -2.57 -7.81
C GLY A 138 -11.53 -3.23 -6.47
N TRP A 139 -10.75 -4.24 -6.08
CA TRP A 139 -10.90 -4.89 -4.77
C TRP A 139 -10.75 -3.92 -3.60
N ILE A 140 -9.79 -2.97 -3.67
CA ILE A 140 -9.62 -1.93 -2.62
C ILE A 140 -10.89 -1.09 -2.47
N ILE A 141 -11.54 -0.73 -3.58
CA ILE A 141 -12.78 0.06 -3.60
C ILE A 141 -13.95 -0.79 -3.08
N ASP A 142 -14.13 -1.99 -3.64
CA ASP A 142 -15.26 -2.88 -3.33
C ASP A 142 -15.27 -3.31 -1.86
N ARG A 143 -14.11 -3.51 -1.24
CA ARG A 143 -13.98 -3.80 0.20
C ARG A 143 -14.04 -2.56 1.09
N ASN A 144 -14.23 -1.38 0.51
CA ASN A 144 -14.31 -0.11 1.23
C ASN A 144 -13.05 0.20 2.06
N GLU A 145 -11.88 -0.26 1.59
CA GLU A 145 -10.61 -0.13 2.33
C GLU A 145 -10.15 1.32 2.47
N LEU A 146 -10.61 2.20 1.56
CA LEU A 146 -10.40 3.64 1.63
C LEU A 146 -11.13 4.29 2.81
N ARG A 147 -12.25 3.74 3.29
CA ARG A 147 -12.95 4.30 4.47
C ARG A 147 -12.56 3.59 5.77
N ASN A 148 -11.87 2.45 5.66
CA ASN A 148 -11.35 1.70 6.78
C ASN A 148 -10.09 2.37 7.35
N ALA A 149 -10.26 3.33 8.25
CA ALA A 149 -9.18 4.14 8.78
C ALA A 149 -8.10 3.32 9.51
N TYR A 150 -6.84 3.78 9.38
CA TYR A 150 -5.71 3.22 10.12
C TYR A 150 -5.87 3.46 11.62
N ARG A 151 -5.95 2.38 12.40
CA ARG A 151 -6.12 2.46 13.86
C ARG A 151 -4.82 2.19 14.60
N SER A 152 -4.02 1.27 14.09
CA SER A 152 -2.75 0.85 14.69
C SER A 152 -1.90 0.12 13.65
N ILE A 153 -0.70 -0.33 14.04
CA ILE A 153 0.17 -1.11 13.17
C ILE A 153 -0.50 -2.37 12.59
N VAL A 154 -1.46 -2.94 13.33
CA VAL A 154 -2.25 -4.11 12.90
C VAL A 154 -3.05 -3.81 11.64
N SER A 155 -3.44 -2.55 11.40
CA SER A 155 -4.11 -2.14 10.16
C SER A 155 -3.24 -2.38 8.92
N SER A 156 -1.91 -2.19 9.01
CA SER A 156 -1.00 -2.50 7.90
C SER A 156 -0.88 -4.01 7.65
N HIS A 157 -0.78 -4.81 8.72
CA HIS A 157 -0.67 -6.28 8.65
C HIS A 157 -1.92 -6.89 8.04
N HIS A 158 -3.08 -6.44 8.50
CA HIS A 158 -4.36 -6.92 8.03
C HIS A 158 -4.58 -6.57 6.56
N PHE A 159 -4.33 -5.32 6.17
CA PHE A 159 -4.45 -4.90 4.77
C PHE A 159 -3.49 -5.67 3.85
N ALA A 160 -2.21 -5.77 4.19
CA ALA A 160 -1.24 -6.49 3.38
C ALA A 160 -1.64 -7.97 3.20
N SER A 161 -2.15 -8.59 4.27
CA SER A 161 -2.64 -9.97 4.23
C SER A 161 -3.86 -10.14 3.34
N LEU A 162 -4.89 -9.31 3.52
CA LEU A 162 -6.10 -9.38 2.71
C LEU A 162 -5.84 -9.11 1.24
N LEU A 163 -5.02 -8.10 0.94
CA LEU A 163 -4.65 -7.76 -0.44
C LEU A 163 -3.86 -8.89 -1.10
N TYR A 164 -2.91 -9.48 -0.37
CA TYR A 164 -2.16 -10.63 -0.86
C TYR A 164 -3.09 -11.81 -1.15
N GLU A 165 -3.99 -12.15 -0.24
CA GLU A 165 -4.98 -13.21 -0.46
C GLU A 165 -5.90 -12.90 -1.65
N ALA A 166 -6.32 -11.64 -1.78
CA ALA A 166 -7.08 -11.15 -2.92
C ALA A 166 -6.27 -11.11 -4.23
N ILE A 167 -4.98 -11.42 -4.24
CA ILE A 167 -4.18 -11.60 -5.47
C ILE A 167 -3.89 -13.08 -5.70
N THR A 168 -3.67 -13.85 -4.62
CA THR A 168 -3.23 -15.24 -4.73
C THR A 168 -4.37 -16.25 -4.76
N ARG A 169 -5.57 -15.89 -4.30
CA ARG A 169 -6.73 -16.80 -4.37
C ARG A 169 -7.25 -16.84 -5.81
N THR A 170 -7.33 -18.04 -6.38
CA THR A 170 -7.95 -18.30 -7.69
C THR A 170 -9.38 -17.72 -7.73
N LYS A 171 -9.82 -17.26 -8.92
CA LYS A 171 -11.18 -16.71 -9.13
C LYS A 171 -12.30 -17.65 -8.66
N GLU A 172 -12.09 -18.97 -8.68
CA GLU A 172 -13.04 -19.97 -8.15
C GLU A 172 -13.28 -19.84 -6.64
N ASN A 173 -12.25 -19.52 -5.85
CA ASN A 173 -12.39 -19.35 -4.41
C ASN A 173 -12.98 -18.00 -4.00
N ARG A 174 -12.99 -16.99 -4.89
CA ARG A 174 -13.58 -15.66 -4.58
C ARG A 174 -15.10 -15.60 -4.75
N ARG A 175 -15.67 -16.46 -5.61
CA ARG A 175 -17.14 -16.50 -5.82
C ARG A 175 -17.89 -17.05 -4.62
N LEU A 176 -17.24 -17.83 -3.76
CA LEU A 176 -17.85 -18.47 -2.60
C LEU A 176 -17.95 -17.52 -1.38
N ASP A 177 -17.06 -16.53 -1.27
CA ASP A 177 -17.02 -15.58 -0.15
C ASP A 177 -17.94 -14.35 -0.34
N ASN A 178 -18.49 -14.14 -1.54
CA ASN A 178 -19.44 -13.04 -1.84
C ASN A 178 -20.91 -13.45 -1.70
N THR A 179 -21.18 -14.60 -1.08
CA THR A 179 -22.52 -15.18 -0.89
C THR A 179 -23.01 -15.21 0.57
N GLU A 180 -22.36 -14.48 1.48
CA GLU A 180 -22.82 -14.33 2.87
C GLU A 180 -23.30 -12.91 3.19
#